data_AF-A0A3M0YB47-F1
#
_entry.id   AF-A0A3M0YB47-F1
#
_cell.length_a   1.000
_cell.length_b   1.000
_cell.length_c   1.000
_cell.angle_alpha   90.00
_cell.angle_beta   90.00
_cell.angle_gamma   90.00
#
_symmetry.space_group_name_H-M   'P 1'
#
loop_
_entity.id
_entity.type
_entity.pdbx_description
1 polymer ?
#
loop_
_entity_poly.entity_id
_entity_poly.type
_entity_poly.pdbx_seq_one_letter_code
_entity_poly.pdbx_strand_id
1 'polypeptide(L)'
;MLIAGIDLSGPVNCHDTVMVAFEGREGALACTHVIEGADDLTILRALEGGPWVVGIDAPLSYPQGGGDRPADRALREHLKALGIRGPRVISPLQTRMAYLTLRGIALTRLLTLFLRPSPAMVETHSGAAMALRGAFS
;
A
#
# COMPACT_ATOMS: atom_id res chain seq x y z
N MET A 1 -1.38 12.70 14.15
CA MET A 1 -0.55 11.79 13.32
C MET A 1 -1.09 11.85 11.91
N LEU A 2 -0.25 12.02 10.89
CA LEU A 2 -0.70 12.02 9.49
C LEU A 2 -0.52 10.62 8.89
N ILE A 3 -1.58 10.10 8.28
CA ILE A 3 -1.64 8.76 7.71
C ILE A 3 -2.09 8.88 6.27
N ALA A 4 -1.41 8.22 5.34
CA ALA A 4 -1.86 8.10 3.97
C ALA A 4 -2.03 6.63 3.59
N GLY A 5 -3.12 6.31 2.88
CA GLY A 5 -3.31 5.04 2.20
C GLY A 5 -3.26 5.28 0.69
N ILE A 6 -2.51 4.46 -0.03
CA ILE A 6 -2.35 4.54 -1.48
C ILE A 6 -2.77 3.20 -2.08
N ASP A 7 -3.87 3.18 -2.83
CA ASP A 7 -4.18 2.08 -3.75
C ASP A 7 -3.49 2.36 -5.08
N LEU A 8 -2.49 1.53 -5.39
CA LEU A 8 -1.58 1.78 -6.49
C LEU A 8 -2.06 1.00 -7.73
N SER A 9 -2.10 1.68 -8.87
CA SER A 9 -2.37 1.05 -10.16
C SER A 9 -1.07 0.89 -10.97
N GLY A 10 -1.15 0.16 -12.09
CA GLY A 10 0.01 -0.12 -12.93
C GLY A 10 0.69 1.16 -13.48
N PRO A 11 1.97 1.07 -13.88
CA PRO A 11 2.81 2.23 -14.22
C PRO A 11 2.36 3.06 -15.42
N VAL A 12 1.50 2.51 -16.29
CA VAL A 12 0.95 3.22 -17.45
C VAL A 12 -0.43 3.82 -17.16
N ASN A 13 -1.08 3.38 -16.09
CA ASN A 13 -2.44 3.77 -15.75
C ASN A 13 -2.45 4.46 -14.38
N CYS A 14 -2.05 5.73 -14.32
CA CYS A 14 -2.13 6.50 -13.06
C CYS A 14 -3.57 6.90 -12.70
N HIS A 15 -4.51 6.88 -13.65
CA HIS A 15 -5.90 7.27 -13.45
C HIS A 15 -6.58 6.50 -12.31
N ASP A 16 -6.24 5.21 -12.18
CA ASP A 16 -6.84 4.35 -11.16
C ASP A 16 -6.04 4.35 -9.84
N THR A 17 -4.99 5.17 -9.71
CA THR A 17 -4.29 5.34 -8.44
C THR A 17 -5.07 6.30 -7.56
N VAL A 18 -5.34 5.87 -6.33
CA VAL A 18 -6.03 6.68 -5.33
C VAL A 18 -5.16 6.82 -4.10
N MET A 19 -4.97 8.06 -3.64
CA MET A 19 -4.40 8.35 -2.34
C MET A 19 -5.46 8.98 -1.43
N VAL A 20 -5.55 8.49 -0.19
CA VAL A 20 -6.37 9.10 0.85
C VAL A 20 -5.50 9.47 2.04
N ALA A 21 -5.62 10.70 2.51
CA ALA A 21 -4.90 11.21 3.67
C ALA A 21 -5.85 11.43 4.85
N PHE A 22 -5.37 11.08 6.04
CA PHE A 22 -6.07 11.20 7.30
C PHE A 22 -5.20 11.88 8.34
N GLU A 23 -5.87 12.64 9.21
CA GLU A 23 -5.30 13.12 10.46
C GLU A 23 -5.90 12.30 11.63
N GLY A 24 -5.04 11.64 12.39
CA GLY A 24 -5.42 11.00 13.64
C GLY A 24 -5.74 12.04 14.72
N ARG A 25 -6.98 11.98 15.22
CA ARG A 25 -7.54 12.75 16.34
C ARG A 25 -7.95 11.79 17.47
N GLU A 26 -8.32 12.31 18.63
CA GLU A 26 -8.67 11.50 19.81
C GLU A 26 -9.71 10.40 19.50
N GLY A 27 -9.24 9.17 19.29
CA GLY A 27 -10.07 8.01 18.95
C GLY A 27 -10.62 7.94 17.52
N ALA A 28 -10.26 8.87 16.63
CA ALA A 28 -10.84 8.95 15.29
C ALA A 28 -9.81 9.33 14.20
N LEU A 29 -10.14 8.99 12.95
CA LEU A 29 -9.43 9.46 11.76
C LEU A 29 -10.29 10.51 11.06
N ALA A 30 -9.75 11.70 10.87
CA ALA A 30 -10.37 12.74 10.04
C ALA A 30 -9.78 12.67 8.63
N CYS A 31 -10.59 12.33 7.63
CA CYS A 31 -10.16 12.39 6.23
C CYS A 31 -9.87 13.84 5.86
N THR A 32 -8.65 14.11 5.39
CA THR A 32 -8.24 15.46 4.99
C THR A 32 -8.27 15.64 3.49
N HIS A 33 -7.84 14.63 2.73
CA HIS A 33 -7.74 14.69 1.28
C HIS A 33 -8.00 13.32 0.65
N VAL A 34 -8.67 13.34 -0.50
CA VAL A 34 -8.77 12.21 -1.43
C VAL A 34 -8.24 12.70 -2.76
N ILE A 35 -7.28 11.98 -3.34
CA ILE A 35 -6.68 12.29 -4.64
C ILE A 35 -6.86 11.07 -5.53
N GLU A 36 -7.67 11.22 -6.57
CA GLU A 36 -7.85 10.22 -7.62
C GLU A 36 -6.95 10.56 -8.82
N GLY A 37 -6.56 9.55 -9.59
CA GLY A 37 -5.67 9.74 -10.73
C GLY A 37 -4.25 10.18 -10.37
N ALA A 38 -3.77 9.77 -9.19
CA ALA A 38 -2.52 10.29 -8.65
C ALA A 38 -1.29 9.62 -9.30
N ASP A 39 -0.49 10.41 -10.02
CA ASP A 39 0.86 10.02 -10.41
C ASP A 39 1.85 10.16 -9.24
N ASP A 40 3.07 9.62 -9.41
CA ASP A 40 4.05 9.55 -8.33
C ASP A 40 4.51 10.95 -7.84
N LEU A 41 4.51 11.95 -8.72
CA LEU A 41 4.86 13.33 -8.37
C LEU A 41 3.73 14.02 -7.60
N THR A 42 2.48 13.74 -7.96
CA THR A 42 1.29 14.23 -7.26
C THR A 42 1.24 13.66 -5.85
N ILE A 43 1.52 12.35 -5.70
CA ILE A 43 1.64 11.71 -4.38
C ILE A 43 2.75 12.37 -3.55
N LEU A 44 3.93 12.57 -4.13
CA LEU A 44 5.05 13.22 -3.44
C LEU A 44 4.65 14.59 -2.88
N ARG A 45 4.08 15.44 -3.74
CA ARG A 45 3.66 16.80 -3.36
C ARG A 45 2.58 16.80 -2.28
N ALA A 46 1.61 15.88 -2.38
CA ALA A 46 0.53 15.78 -1.42
C ALA A 46 0.99 15.28 -0.03
N LEU A 47 2.15 14.62 0.03
CA LEU A 47 2.78 14.15 1.27
C LEU A 47 3.86 15.12 1.79
N GLU A 48 4.00 16.32 1.21
CA GLU A 48 4.84 17.36 1.80
C GLU A 48 4.25 17.83 3.15
N GLY A 49 5.10 18.20 4.10
CA GLY A 49 4.66 18.97 5.27
C GLY A 49 4.41 18.21 6.58
N GLY A 50 4.76 16.93 6.71
CA GLY A 50 4.70 16.30 8.04
C GLY A 50 5.25 14.87 8.13
N PRO A 51 5.39 14.34 9.36
CA PRO A 51 5.69 12.93 9.55
C PRO A 51 4.49 12.09 9.14
N TRP A 52 4.64 11.35 8.05
CA TRP A 52 3.63 10.45 7.53
C TRP A 52 3.88 9.00 7.92
N VAL A 53 2.80 8.29 8.20
CA VAL A 53 2.74 6.83 8.03
C VAL A 53 2.05 6.58 6.69
N VAL A 54 2.73 5.93 5.76
CA VAL A 54 2.23 5.73 4.39
C VAL A 54 2.04 4.25 4.13
N GLY A 55 0.78 3.84 4.01
CA GLY A 55 0.37 2.52 3.54
C GLY A 55 0.29 2.48 2.03
N ILE A 56 0.96 1.53 1.37
CA ILE A 56 0.85 1.32 -0.08
C ILE A 56 0.28 -0.08 -0.33
N ASP A 57 -0.79 -0.18 -1.13
CA ASP A 57 -1.36 -1.45 -1.61
C ASP A 57 -0.59 -1.96 -2.84
N ALA A 58 0.67 -2.31 -2.60
CA ALA A 58 1.54 -2.95 -3.58
C ALA A 58 2.71 -3.60 -2.85
N PRO A 59 3.25 -4.73 -3.34
CA PRO A 59 4.52 -5.25 -2.85
C PRO A 59 5.63 -4.20 -2.99
N LEU A 60 6.41 -4.00 -1.93
CA LEU A 60 7.52 -3.04 -1.90
C LEU A 60 8.90 -3.70 -2.07
N SER A 61 8.91 -4.98 -2.45
CA SER A 61 10.12 -5.77 -2.71
C SER A 61 9.81 -7.01 -3.55
N TYR A 62 10.82 -7.52 -4.24
CA TYR A 62 10.78 -8.83 -4.87
C TYR A 62 11.35 -9.92 -3.94
N PRO A 63 10.89 -11.18 -4.04
CA PRO A 63 11.47 -12.30 -3.30
C PRO A 63 12.87 -12.61 -3.82
N GLN A 64 13.76 -12.96 -2.89
CA GLN A 64 15.07 -13.51 -3.23
C GLN A 64 14.89 -14.96 -3.69
N GLY A 65 15.15 -15.25 -4.97
CA GLY A 65 15.11 -16.62 -5.52
C GLY A 65 13.78 -17.07 -6.16
N GLY A 66 12.83 -16.16 -6.40
CA GLY A 66 11.57 -16.49 -7.06
C GLY A 66 10.42 -16.88 -6.12
N GLY A 67 9.22 -17.11 -6.67
CA GLY A 67 8.04 -17.56 -5.93
C GLY A 67 7.37 -16.51 -5.04
N ASP A 68 6.88 -16.91 -3.87
CA ASP A 68 6.26 -16.02 -2.88
C ASP A 68 7.28 -15.58 -1.81
N ARG A 69 7.16 -14.32 -1.39
CA ARG A 69 7.86 -13.86 -0.18
C ARG A 69 7.35 -14.64 1.04
N PRO A 70 8.20 -14.93 2.04
CA PRO A 70 7.78 -15.63 3.24
C PRO A 70 6.59 -14.97 3.95
N ALA A 71 6.57 -13.63 4.00
CA ALA A 71 5.47 -12.86 4.60
C ALA A 71 4.14 -13.03 3.85
N ASP A 72 4.16 -12.89 2.52
CA ASP A 72 2.98 -13.09 1.65
C ASP A 72 2.37 -14.49 1.86
N ARG A 73 3.23 -15.50 1.91
CA ARG A 73 2.85 -16.88 2.15
C ARG A 73 2.24 -17.06 3.53
N ALA A 74 2.89 -16.54 4.57
CA ALA A 74 2.40 -16.64 5.94
C ALA A 74 1.03 -15.96 6.12
N LEU A 75 0.86 -14.76 5.56
CA LEU A 75 -0.41 -14.04 5.59
C LEU A 75 -1.51 -14.84 4.87
N ARG A 76 -1.20 -15.39 3.68
CA ARG A 76 -2.15 -16.19 2.91
C ARG A 76 -2.57 -17.46 3.64
N GLU A 77 -1.63 -18.17 4.26
CA GLU A 77 -1.95 -19.36 5.06
C GLU A 77 -2.78 -19.00 6.30
N HIS A 78 -2.49 -17.87 6.95
CA HIS A 78 -3.29 -17.38 8.07
C HIS A 78 -4.74 -17.07 7.66
N LEU A 79 -4.94 -16.36 6.54
CA LEU A 79 -6.29 -16.08 6.01
C LEU A 79 -7.04 -17.37 5.66
N LYS A 80 -6.36 -18.35 5.04
CA LYS A 80 -6.95 -19.66 4.75
C LYS A 80 -7.42 -20.38 6.02
N ALA A 81 -6.64 -20.33 7.09
CA ALA A 81 -6.99 -20.96 8.37
C ALA A 81 -8.24 -20.34 9.01
N LEU A 82 -8.52 -19.07 8.74
CA LEU A 82 -9.73 -18.38 9.18
C LEU A 82 -10.95 -18.62 8.28
N GLY A 83 -10.84 -19.51 7.28
CA GLY A 83 -11.93 -19.80 6.34
C GLY A 83 -12.17 -18.69 5.30
N ILE A 84 -11.33 -17.67 5.27
CA ILE A 84 -11.46 -16.50 4.39
C ILE A 84 -11.05 -16.92 2.97
N ARG A 85 -12.05 -17.17 2.12
CA ARG A 85 -11.86 -17.53 0.70
C ARG A 85 -11.74 -16.24 -0.15
N GLY A 86 -10.50 -15.79 -0.32
CA GLY A 86 -10.16 -14.49 -0.98
C GLY A 86 -10.12 -13.35 0.05
N PRO A 87 -9.29 -12.29 -0.12
CA PRO A 87 -8.65 -11.77 -1.32
C PRO A 87 -7.21 -12.28 -1.48
N ARG A 88 -6.79 -12.40 -2.74
CA ARG A 88 -5.55 -13.07 -3.12
C ARG A 88 -4.37 -12.22 -2.66
N VAL A 89 -3.64 -12.66 -1.65
CA VAL A 89 -2.24 -12.25 -1.50
C VAL A 89 -1.49 -12.84 -2.69
N ILE A 90 -1.29 -12.02 -3.71
CA ILE A 90 -0.71 -12.40 -4.99
C ILE A 90 0.80 -12.24 -4.92
N SER A 91 1.54 -13.23 -5.43
CA SER A 91 3.00 -13.13 -5.56
C SER A 91 3.38 -11.88 -6.38
N PRO A 92 4.40 -11.11 -5.95
CA PRO A 92 4.92 -9.96 -6.69
C PRO A 92 5.47 -10.31 -8.08
N LEU A 93 5.72 -11.60 -8.38
CA LEU A 93 6.26 -12.06 -9.66
C LEU A 93 5.18 -12.41 -10.69
N GLN A 94 3.90 -12.44 -10.32
CA GLN A 94 2.83 -12.61 -11.32
C GLN A 94 2.81 -11.39 -12.24
N THR A 95 2.62 -11.58 -13.55
CA THR A 95 2.85 -10.54 -14.58
C THR A 95 2.21 -9.19 -14.27
N ARG A 96 0.96 -9.16 -13.80
CA ARG A 96 0.28 -7.90 -13.44
C ARG A 96 0.84 -7.26 -12.15
N MET A 97 1.27 -8.08 -11.20
CA MET A 97 1.88 -7.63 -9.95
C MET A 97 3.33 -7.17 -10.12
N ALA A 98 4.08 -7.70 -11.08
CA ALA A 98 5.47 -7.31 -11.29
C ALA A 98 5.58 -5.81 -11.60
N TYR A 99 4.76 -5.31 -12.53
CA TYR A 99 4.74 -3.88 -12.84
C TYR A 99 4.29 -3.02 -11.66
N LEU A 100 3.30 -3.49 -10.91
CA LEU A 100 2.82 -2.79 -9.72
C LEU A 100 3.88 -2.76 -8.61
N THR A 101 4.58 -3.87 -8.41
CA THR A 101 5.70 -4.02 -7.46
C THR A 101 6.84 -3.08 -7.82
N LEU A 102 7.20 -3.00 -9.11
CA LEU A 102 8.23 -2.08 -9.58
C LEU A 102 7.86 -0.63 -9.27
N ARG A 103 6.61 -0.23 -9.54
CA ARG A 103 6.11 1.10 -9.22
C ARG A 103 6.11 1.35 -7.71
N GLY A 104 5.66 0.39 -6.89
CA GLY A 104 5.68 0.48 -5.43
C GLY A 104 7.10 0.69 -4.88
N ILE A 105 8.08 -0.06 -5.38
CA ILE A 105 9.51 0.12 -5.05
C ILE A 105 10.01 1.52 -5.44
N ALA A 106 9.69 1.96 -6.67
CA ALA A 106 10.11 3.26 -7.17
C ALA A 106 9.51 4.41 -6.36
N LEU A 107 8.21 4.38 -6.09
CA LEU A 107 7.50 5.36 -5.28
C LEU A 107 8.05 5.39 -3.85
N THR A 108 8.24 4.24 -3.22
CA THR A 108 8.82 4.14 -1.87
C THR A 108 10.19 4.82 -1.80
N ARG A 109 11.05 4.57 -2.80
CA ARG A 109 12.37 5.22 -2.89
C ARG A 109 12.24 6.73 -3.08
N LEU A 110 11.36 7.16 -3.98
CA LEU A 110 11.11 8.57 -4.25
C LEU A 110 10.65 9.31 -2.98
N LEU A 111 9.65 8.79 -2.27
CA LEU A 111 9.17 9.38 -1.01
C LEU A 111 10.27 9.42 0.06
N THR A 112 11.03 8.33 0.20
CA THR A 112 12.14 8.25 1.17
C THR A 112 13.25 9.27 0.87
N LEU A 113 13.55 9.49 -0.41
CA LEU A 113 14.60 10.41 -0.83
C LEU A 113 14.22 11.87 -0.60
N PHE A 114 13.00 12.26 -0.98
CA PHE A 114 12.60 13.67 -1.06
C PHE A 114 11.83 14.20 0.15
N LEU A 115 11.11 13.35 0.90
CA LEU A 115 10.32 13.82 2.05
C LEU A 115 11.15 13.87 3.34
N ARG A 116 10.94 14.94 4.11
CA ARG A 116 11.56 15.16 5.42
C ARG A 116 10.50 15.61 6.44
N PRO A 117 10.38 14.93 7.60
CA PRO A 117 11.07 13.68 7.97
C PRO A 117 10.70 12.52 7.02
N SER A 118 11.55 11.50 6.94
CA SER A 118 11.28 10.34 6.09
C SER A 118 10.01 9.63 6.57
N PRO A 119 9.06 9.31 5.67
CA PRO A 119 7.82 8.66 6.06
C PRO A 119 8.07 7.22 6.52
N ALA A 120 7.26 6.77 7.48
CA ALA A 120 7.20 5.37 7.85
C ALA A 120 6.37 4.61 6.80
N MET A 121 7.06 3.83 5.97
CA MET A 121 6.45 3.09 4.87
C MET A 121 5.92 1.74 5.37
N VAL A 122 4.66 1.45 5.04
CA VAL A 122 3.99 0.20 5.38
C VAL A 122 3.44 -0.41 4.10
N GLU A 123 3.82 -1.65 3.83
CA GLU A 123 3.15 -2.43 2.81
C GLU A 123 1.78 -2.87 3.34
N THR A 124 0.74 -2.64 2.56
CA THR A 124 -0.63 -2.99 2.95
C THR A 124 -1.23 -4.01 2.00
N HIS A 125 -2.11 -4.85 2.54
CA HIS A 125 -2.99 -5.71 1.78
C HIS A 125 -4.41 -5.36 2.22
N SER A 126 -5.03 -4.39 1.54
CA SER A 126 -6.32 -3.81 1.93
C SER A 126 -7.37 -4.88 2.24
N GLY A 127 -7.50 -5.85 1.34
CA GLY A 127 -8.41 -6.97 1.50
C GLY A 127 -8.10 -7.86 2.71
N ALA A 128 -6.84 -8.17 2.98
CA ALA A 128 -6.46 -8.97 4.14
C ALA A 128 -6.70 -8.21 5.45
N ALA A 129 -6.39 -6.92 5.48
CA ALA A 129 -6.60 -6.06 6.63
C ALA A 129 -8.10 -5.96 6.99
N MET A 130 -8.96 -5.77 5.99
CA MET A 130 -10.41 -5.78 6.18
C MET A 130 -10.91 -7.12 6.70
N ALA A 131 -10.41 -8.23 6.13
CA ALA A 131 -10.83 -9.57 6.52
C ALA A 131 -10.48 -9.88 7.99
N LEU A 132 -9.25 -9.55 8.42
CA LEU A 132 -8.79 -9.74 9.80
C LEU A 132 -9.51 -8.83 10.80
N ARG A 133 -10.21 -7.81 10.32
CA ARG A 133 -11.05 -6.91 11.13
C ARG A 133 -12.54 -7.27 11.09
N GLY A 134 -12.91 -8.39 10.46
CA GLY A 134 -14.29 -8.90 10.45
C GLY A 134 -15.18 -8.31 9.35
N ALA A 135 -14.62 -7.72 8.30
CA ALA A 135 -15.43 -7.16 7.21
C ALA A 135 -16.17 -8.21 6.36
N PHE A 136 -15.76 -9.48 6.42
CA PHE A 136 -16.28 -10.57 5.59
C PHE A 136 -16.88 -11.73 6.40
N SER A 137 -17.11 -11.53 7.70
CA SER A 137 -17.71 -12.49 8.63
C SER A 137 -19.19 -12.23 8.87
#